data_AF-A0A453EQX8-F1
#
_entry.id   AF-A0A453EQX8-F1
#
_cell.length_a   1.000
_cell.length_b   1.000
_cell.length_c   1.000
_cell.angle_alpha   90.00
_cell.angle_beta   90.00
_cell.angle_gamma   90.00
#
_symmetry.space_group_name_H-M   'P 1'
#
loop_
_entity.id
_entity.type
_entity.pdbx_description
1 polymer ?
#
loop_
_entity_poly.entity_id
_entity_poly.type
_entity_poly.pdbx_seq_one_letter_code
_entity_poly.pdbx_strand_id
1 'polypeptide(L)'
;SCFTTEILEGFDVQRTTGYSDTESTYGHLTLSIIDYYSTNFSIGANTCRVCLTYDEFVKKCCDPKKLTVSDIFALQLMQVPQVTEETAIAVIELYPTLVSLARAYSMLVSSPPFPFKFKSRTMFIMVS
;
A
#
# COMPACT_ATOMS: atom_id res chain seq x y z
N SER A 1 1.34 -13.48 11.95
CA SER A 1 1.20 -12.07 11.57
C SER A 1 0.55 -11.20 12.63
N CYS A 2 -0.16 -11.74 13.63
CA CYS A 2 -0.83 -10.92 14.65
C CYS A 2 0.12 -10.16 15.60
N PHE A 3 1.29 -10.73 15.88
CA PHE A 3 2.29 -10.10 16.76
C PHE A 3 2.92 -8.86 16.13
N THR A 4 3.10 -8.84 14.81
CA THR A 4 3.67 -7.67 14.12
C THR A 4 2.67 -6.53 14.08
N THR A 5 1.39 -6.80 13.83
CA THR A 5 0.33 -5.78 13.89
C THR A 5 0.20 -5.16 15.28
N GLU A 6 0.27 -5.97 16.33
CA GLU A 6 0.13 -5.49 17.72
C GLU A 6 1.38 -4.74 18.20
N ILE A 7 2.56 -5.35 18.04
CA ILE A 7 3.79 -4.86 18.67
C ILE A 7 4.54 -3.86 17.78
N LEU A 8 4.62 -4.12 16.47
CA LEU A 8 5.38 -3.26 15.56
C LEU A 8 4.52 -2.12 15.02
N GLU A 9 3.28 -2.40 14.65
CA GLU A 9 2.37 -1.40 14.06
C GLU A 9 1.50 -0.69 15.11
N GLY A 10 1.42 -1.22 16.34
CA GLY A 10 0.74 -0.57 17.47
C GLY A 10 -0.79 -0.67 17.44
N PHE A 11 -1.36 -1.61 16.69
CA PHE A 11 -2.80 -1.84 16.69
C PHE A 11 -3.25 -2.52 18.00
N ASP A 12 -4.39 -2.09 18.54
CA ASP A 12 -5.09 -2.84 19.58
C ASP A 12 -5.76 -4.07 18.95
N VAL A 13 -5.17 -5.24 19.14
CA VAL A 13 -5.66 -6.47 18.50
C VAL A 13 -6.55 -7.26 19.44
N GLN A 14 -7.85 -7.19 19.20
CA GLN A 14 -8.84 -8.01 19.89
C GLN A 14 -9.05 -9.34 19.16
N ARG A 15 -8.78 -10.44 19.84
CA ARG A 15 -8.90 -11.81 19.30
C ARG A 15 -10.22 -12.42 19.75
N THR A 16 -11.02 -12.89 18.79
CA THR A 16 -12.32 -13.51 19.03
C THR A 16 -12.33 -14.97 18.58
N THR A 17 -13.14 -15.80 19.23
CA THR A 17 -13.19 -17.26 19.02
C THR A 17 -14.17 -17.69 17.92
N GLY A 18 -15.07 -16.80 17.50
CA GLY A 18 -16.03 -17.06 16.42
C GLY A 18 -17.00 -15.90 16.22
N TYR A 19 -17.93 -16.05 15.28
CA TYR A 19 -18.85 -14.98 14.88
C TYR A 19 -19.65 -14.37 16.04
N SER A 20 -20.27 -15.21 16.89
CA SER A 20 -21.07 -14.72 18.02
C SER A 20 -20.25 -13.93 19.04
N ASP A 21 -18.98 -14.31 19.22
CA ASP A 21 -18.05 -13.62 20.10
C ASP A 21 -17.70 -12.25 19.50
N THR A 22 -17.38 -12.20 18.20
CA THR A 22 -17.16 -10.95 17.45
C THR A 22 -18.34 -9.99 17.52
N GLU A 23 -19.57 -10.49 17.33
CA GLU A 23 -20.78 -9.67 17.42
C GLU A 23 -20.95 -9.07 18.82
N SER A 24 -20.74 -9.88 19.86
CA SER A 24 -20.80 -9.43 21.25
C SER A 24 -19.72 -8.37 21.54
N THR A 25 -18.49 -8.58 21.05
CA THR A 25 -17.40 -7.61 21.18
C THR A 25 -17.78 -6.26 20.55
N TYR A 26 -18.33 -6.25 19.34
CA TYR A 26 -18.78 -5.01 18.71
C TYR A 26 -19.95 -4.35 19.43
N GLY A 27 -20.88 -5.14 19.98
CA GLY A 27 -21.95 -4.63 20.83
C GLY A 27 -21.41 -3.88 22.05
N HIS A 28 -20.48 -4.50 22.79
CA HIS A 28 -19.84 -3.86 23.94
C HIS A 28 -19.05 -2.60 23.55
N LEU A 29 -18.24 -2.67 22.50
CA LEU A 29 -17.45 -1.52 22.03
C LEU A 29 -18.36 -0.34 21.67
N THR A 30 -19.47 -0.60 20.97
CA THR A 30 -20.43 0.44 20.58
C THR A 30 -21.03 1.13 21.81
N LEU A 31 -21.46 0.35 22.81
CA LEU A 31 -22.03 0.87 24.05
C LEU A 31 -21.00 1.70 24.84
N SER A 32 -19.75 1.23 24.93
CA SER A 32 -18.67 1.96 25.60
C SER A 32 -18.34 3.29 24.91
N ILE A 33 -18.36 3.34 23.58
CA ILE A 33 -18.16 4.60 22.83
C ILE A 33 -19.29 5.59 23.13
N ILE A 34 -20.55 5.13 23.09
CA ILE A 34 -21.72 5.98 23.39
C ILE A 34 -21.62 6.56 24.81
N ASP A 35 -21.32 5.71 25.79
CA ASP A 35 -21.19 6.10 27.19
C ASP A 35 -20.06 7.11 27.41
N TYR A 36 -18.88 6.87 26.80
CA TYR A 36 -17.74 7.77 26.86
C TYR A 36 -18.09 9.16 26.32
N TYR A 37 -18.69 9.25 25.14
CA TYR A 37 -19.01 10.55 24.56
C TYR A 37 -20.15 11.26 25.30
N SER A 38 -21.15 10.52 25.78
CA SER A 38 -22.27 11.09 26.55
C SER A 38 -21.82 11.67 27.88
N THR A 39 -20.84 11.05 28.54
CA THR A 39 -20.30 11.48 29.83
C THR A 39 -19.29 12.63 29.70
N ASN A 40 -18.42 12.57 28.67
CA ASN A 40 -17.28 13.47 28.57
C ASN A 40 -17.53 14.71 27.69
N PHE A 41 -18.61 14.77 26.91
CA PHE A 41 -18.90 15.87 26.00
C PHE A 41 -20.31 16.43 26.23
N SER A 42 -20.41 17.71 26.62
CA SER A 42 -21.69 18.41 26.77
C SER A 42 -22.25 18.89 25.43
N ILE A 43 -23.56 18.78 25.23
CA ILE A 43 -24.28 19.44 24.13
C ILE A 43 -24.14 20.96 24.31
N GLY A 44 -23.25 21.59 23.55
CA GLY A 44 -23.07 23.06 23.55
C GLY A 44 -21.72 23.58 24.04
N ALA A 45 -20.82 22.71 24.54
CA ALA A 45 -19.41 23.09 24.62
C ALA A 45 -18.87 23.15 23.18
N ASN A 46 -18.17 24.22 22.80
CA ASN A 46 -17.47 24.30 21.51
C ASN A 46 -16.50 23.12 21.42
N THR A 47 -16.98 22.02 20.84
CA THR A 47 -16.19 20.81 20.67
C THR A 47 -15.09 21.18 19.70
N CYS A 48 -13.87 21.29 20.24
CA CYS A 48 -12.66 21.14 19.44
C CYS A 48 -12.91 19.99 18.46
N ARG A 49 -12.59 20.15 17.17
CA ARG A 49 -12.81 19.11 16.14
C ARG A 49 -11.91 17.89 16.43
N VAL A 50 -12.25 17.11 17.47
CA VAL A 50 -11.51 15.91 17.90
C VAL A 50 -11.60 14.82 16.83
N CYS A 51 -12.72 14.76 16.12
CA CYS A 51 -12.95 13.82 15.03
C CYS A 51 -13.20 14.54 13.70
N LEU A 52 -12.80 13.89 12.61
CA LEU A 52 -13.26 14.23 11.27
C LEU A 52 -14.76 13.97 11.17
N THR A 53 -15.45 14.77 10.35
CA THR A 53 -16.78 14.36 9.87
C THR A 53 -16.67 13.08 9.05
N TYR A 54 -17.78 12.35 8.90
CA TYR A 54 -17.82 11.15 8.07
C TYR A 54 -17.33 11.43 6.64
N ASP A 55 -17.79 12.53 6.03
CA ASP A 55 -17.40 12.91 4.67
C ASP A 55 -15.91 13.26 4.56
N GLU A 56 -15.35 13.97 5.54
CA GLU A 56 -13.90 14.27 5.59
C GLU A 56 -13.07 12.99 5.75
N PHE A 57 -13.53 12.04 6.58
CA PHE A 57 -12.89 10.75 6.74
C PHE A 57 -12.92 9.95 5.44
N VAL A 58 -14.09 9.81 4.80
CA VAL A 58 -14.24 9.11 3.53
C VAL A 58 -13.37 9.74 2.46
N LYS A 59 -13.37 11.08 2.34
CA LYS A 59 -12.51 11.79 1.40
C LYS A 59 -11.03 11.50 1.62
N LYS A 60 -10.59 11.39 2.87
CA LYS A 60 -9.20 11.03 3.21
C LYS A 60 -8.88 9.58 2.86
N CYS A 61 -9.81 8.64 3.05
CA CYS A 61 -9.66 7.24 2.64
C CYS A 61 -9.63 7.08 1.11
N CYS A 62 -10.40 7.89 0.41
CA CYS A 62 -10.48 7.90 -1.04
C CYS A 62 -9.42 8.76 -1.71
N ASP A 63 -8.54 9.43 -0.96
CA ASP A 63 -7.40 10.15 -1.54
C ASP A 63 -6.56 9.10 -2.29
N PRO A 64 -6.54 9.10 -3.63
CA PRO A 64 -5.82 8.08 -4.36
C PRO A 64 -4.36 8.21 -3.93
N LYS A 65 -3.83 7.17 -3.28
CA LYS A 65 -2.37 7.02 -3.17
C LYS A 65 -1.86 7.21 -4.60
N LYS A 66 -1.20 8.34 -4.86
CA LYS A 66 -0.70 8.67 -6.20
C LYS A 66 0.37 7.66 -6.52
N LEU A 67 -0.04 6.56 -7.15
CA LEU A 67 0.88 5.57 -7.69
C LEU A 67 1.48 6.19 -8.94
N THR A 68 2.78 6.45 -8.88
CA THR A 68 3.56 6.89 -10.02
C THR A 68 3.94 5.68 -10.88
N VAL A 69 4.35 5.93 -12.13
CA VAL A 69 4.89 4.89 -13.00
C VAL A 69 6.14 4.25 -12.39
N SER A 70 6.91 5.02 -11.61
CA SER A 70 8.09 4.55 -10.89
C SER A 70 7.73 3.57 -9.77
N ASP A 71 6.64 3.85 -9.02
CA ASP A 71 6.17 2.95 -7.95
C ASP A 71 5.73 1.60 -8.52
N ILE A 72 5.00 1.62 -9.64
CA ILE A 72 4.59 0.41 -10.35
C ILE A 72 5.83 -0.34 -10.86
N PHE A 73 6.81 0.38 -11.40
CA PHE A 73 8.04 -0.23 -11.91
C PHE A 73 8.88 -0.87 -10.78
N ALA A 74 8.97 -0.23 -9.61
CA ALA A 74 9.64 -0.80 -8.43
C ALA A 74 8.95 -2.10 -7.98
N LEU A 75 7.62 -2.11 -7.92
CA LEU A 75 6.84 -3.32 -7.61
C LEU A 75 7.08 -4.45 -8.62
N GLN A 76 7.22 -4.12 -9.90
CA GLN A 76 7.55 -5.08 -10.96
C GLN A 76 8.98 -5.64 -10.81
N LEU A 77 9.96 -4.80 -10.47
CA LEU A 77 11.34 -5.22 -10.23
C LEU A 77 11.44 -6.23 -9.09
N MET A 78 10.72 -5.98 -7.98
CA MET A 78 10.68 -6.90 -6.82
C MET A 78 10.01 -8.25 -7.11
N GLN A 79 9.34 -8.43 -8.26
CA GLN A 79 8.86 -9.75 -8.68
C GLN A 79 9.98 -10.65 -9.22
N VAL A 80 11.15 -10.09 -9.51
CA VAL A 80 12.32 -10.85 -9.95
C VAL A 80 13.01 -11.45 -8.71
N PRO A 81 13.32 -12.76 -8.70
CA PRO A 81 14.03 -13.37 -7.59
C PRO A 81 15.31 -12.60 -7.24
N GLN A 82 15.57 -12.44 -5.94
CA GLN A 82 16.73 -11.73 -5.38
C GLN A 82 16.67 -10.19 -5.48
N VAL A 83 15.64 -9.61 -6.09
CA VAL A 83 15.44 -8.16 -6.07
C VAL A 83 14.70 -7.75 -4.79
N THR A 84 15.42 -7.09 -3.88
CA THR A 84 14.85 -6.51 -2.65
C THR A 84 14.27 -5.11 -2.90
N GLU A 85 13.58 -4.56 -1.91
CA GLU A 85 13.06 -3.18 -1.96
C GLU A 85 14.20 -2.17 -2.18
N GLU A 86 15.31 -2.31 -1.47
CA GLU A 86 16.48 -1.42 -1.59
C GLU A 86 17.09 -1.50 -2.99
N THR A 87 17.13 -2.70 -3.56
CA THR A 87 17.63 -2.92 -4.92
C THR A 87 16.70 -2.26 -5.95
N ALA A 88 15.38 -2.42 -5.79
CA ALA A 88 14.40 -1.78 -6.66
C ALA A 88 14.49 -0.24 -6.60
N ILE A 89 14.64 0.32 -5.39
CA ILE A 89 14.84 1.77 -5.19
C ILE A 89 16.09 2.26 -5.92
N ALA A 90 17.23 1.58 -5.76
CA ALA A 90 18.46 1.95 -6.45
C ALA A 90 18.32 1.92 -7.99
N VAL A 91 17.56 0.97 -8.54
CA VAL A 91 17.31 0.89 -9.99
C VAL A 91 16.43 2.04 -10.47
N ILE A 92 15.34 2.35 -9.77
CA ILE A 92 14.42 3.42 -10.20
C ILE A 92 15.03 4.82 -10.05
N GLU A 93 16.00 5.01 -9.14
CA GLU A 93 16.76 6.27 -9.04
C GLU A 93 17.55 6.57 -10.33
N LEU A 94 18.10 5.53 -10.98
CA LEU A 94 18.82 5.67 -12.25
C LEU A 94 17.89 5.60 -13.46
N TYR A 95 16.86 4.76 -13.39
CA TYR A 95 15.92 4.50 -14.47
C TYR A 95 14.49 4.58 -13.95
N PRO A 96 13.89 5.78 -13.86
CA PRO A 96 12.58 5.98 -13.22
C PRO A 96 11.43 5.21 -13.87
N THR A 97 11.64 4.69 -15.08
CA THR A 97 10.65 3.90 -15.82
C THR A 97 11.30 2.73 -16.53
N LEU A 98 10.49 1.71 -16.84
CA LEU A 98 10.91 0.61 -17.70
C LEU A 98 11.43 1.10 -19.07
N VAL A 99 10.86 2.18 -19.61
CA VAL A 99 11.30 2.78 -20.88
C VAL A 99 12.70 3.36 -20.80
N SER A 100 13.04 4.05 -19.70
CA SER A 100 14.40 4.58 -19.48
C SER A 100 15.42 3.44 -19.37
N LEU A 101 15.08 2.35 -18.68
CA LEU A 101 15.96 1.19 -18.58
C LEU A 101 16.16 0.52 -19.94
N ALA A 102 15.09 0.29 -20.69
CA ALA A 102 15.16 -0.31 -22.02
C ALA A 102 15.99 0.53 -23.01
N ARG A 103 15.92 1.86 -22.91
CA ARG A 103 16.74 2.77 -23.71
C ARG A 103 18.22 2.62 -23.39
N ALA A 104 18.59 2.53 -22.11
CA ALA A 104 19.97 2.33 -21.70
C ALA A 104 20.53 1.02 -22.26
N TYR A 105 19.77 -0.08 -22.17
CA TYR A 105 20.16 -1.35 -22.80
C TYR A 105 20.29 -1.24 -24.33
N SER A 106 19.39 -0.51 -24.98
CA SER A 106 19.44 -0.33 -26.45
C SER A 106 20.73 0.39 -26.90
N MET A 107 21.24 1.33 -26.10
CA MET A 107 22.50 2.03 -26.36
C MET A 107 23.74 1.15 -26.17
N LEU A 108 23.63 0.10 -25.36
CA LEU A 108 24.72 -0.87 -25.16
C LEU A 108 24.74 -1.93 -26.28
N VAL A 109 23.58 -2.29 -26.82
CA VAL A 109 23.40 -3.34 -27.83
C VAL A 109 23.72 -2.86 -29.27
N SER A 110 24.05 -1.58 -29.47
CA SER A 110 24.52 -1.04 -30.76
C SER A 110 25.97 -1.40 -31.14
N SER A 111 26.57 -2.41 -30.51
CA SER A 111 27.75 -3.12 -31.05
C SER A 111 27.32 -4.55 -31.39
N PRO A 112 27.25 -4.97 -32.67
CA PRO A 112 26.59 -6.20 -33.11
C PRO A 112 27.44 -7.44 -32.76
N PRO A 113 26.83 -8.62 -32.47
CA PRO A 113 25.80 -9.22 -33.32
C PRO A 113 24.48 -9.53 -32.60
N PHE A 114 23.39 -9.42 -33.35
CA PHE A 114 22.07 -10.06 -33.25
C PHE A 114 20.92 -9.04 -33.34
N PRO A 115 19.99 -9.20 -34.31
CA PRO A 115 18.91 -8.25 -34.51
C PRO A 115 17.78 -8.49 -33.49
N PHE A 116 17.78 -7.74 -32.39
CA PHE A 116 16.59 -7.64 -31.54
C PHE A 116 15.51 -6.81 -32.27
N LYS A 117 14.55 -7.51 -32.88
CA LYS A 117 13.31 -6.90 -33.38
C LYS A 117 12.35 -6.70 -32.22
N PHE A 118 12.13 -5.46 -31.81
CA PHE A 118 10.93 -5.09 -31.05
C PHE A 118 9.72 -5.25 -31.98
N LYS A 119 8.99 -6.36 -31.86
CA LYS A 119 7.67 -6.50 -32.48
C LYS A 119 6.62 -6.40 -31.39
N SER A 120 5.81 -5.35 -31.50
CA SER A 120 4.60 -5.13 -30.72
C SER A 120 3.74 -6.40 -30.68
N ARG A 121 3.29 -6.76 -29.47
CA ARG A 121 2.39 -7.85 -29.05
C ARG A 121 3.06 -9.07 -28.38
N THR A 122 2.82 -9.15 -27.07
CA THR A 122 2.89 -10.31 -26.17
C THR A 122 4.30 -10.80 -25.80
N MET A 123 4.72 -10.42 -24.59
CA MET A 123 5.89 -10.98 -23.91
C MET A 123 5.48 -12.33 -23.29
N PHE A 124 5.94 -13.44 -23.88
CA PHE A 124 5.99 -14.73 -23.19
C PHE A 124 7.36 -14.83 -22.51
N ILE A 125 7.37 -14.90 -21.18
CA ILE A 125 8.57 -15.25 -20.41
C ILE A 125 8.66 -16.77 -20.41
N MET A 126 9.65 -17.31 -21.12
CA MET A 126 10.00 -18.73 -21.02
C MET A 126 10.93 -18.88 -19.81
N VAL A 127 10.43 -19.51 -18.75
CA VAL A 127 11.23 -19.90 -17.58
C VAL A 127 11.83 -21.26 -17.91
N SER A 128 13.16 -21.34 -17.96
CA SER A 128 13.90 -22.60 -18.03
C SER A 128 13.96 -23.28 -16.68
#